data_AF-A0A1S8NBB6-F1
#
_entry.id   AF-A0A1S8NBB6-F1
#
_cell.length_a   1.000
_cell.length_b   1.000
_cell.length_c   1.000
_cell.angle_alpha   90.00
_cell.angle_beta   90.00
_cell.angle_gamma   90.00
#
_symmetry.space_group_name_H-M   'P 1'
#
loop_
_entity.id
_entity.type
_entity.pdbx_description
1 polymer ?
#
loop_
_entity_poly.entity_id
_entity_poly.type
_entity_poly.pdbx_seq_one_letter_code
_entity_poly.pdbx_strand_id
1 'polypeptide(L)'
;MYPIKFENLYYERIWGGNGLEKFRNNVPKGIIGESWDIACHKNGTGVVANGELKGKTFNEIIEVYGDELLGTEIDKKEFPLLIKLITAKDKLSVQVHPNDEYANRVEKDLGKTEAWYVIDAEEGASLIVGTKNCDKEKFKKAIESGDLDKYLNKISVKKGDFFYVQSGLVHAICGGVLIAEIQQSSDTTYRVYDYNRGRELHVEKALDVIDFNLKGENSKGTLIKKDGYDKTYLCLSEYFTIQKYDIKKIAKERSDTNRFYLFTCVEGNGLIKYSCGEEKIFMGDSIFIPATLGDYELIGEFKLLKSYIPNL
;
A
#
# COMPACT_ATOMS: atom_id res chain seq x y z
N MET A 1 7.55 10.23 -22.37
CA MET A 1 6.94 9.43 -21.29
C MET A 1 5.48 9.83 -21.08
N TYR A 2 4.65 8.92 -20.56
CA TYR A 2 3.23 9.13 -20.28
C TYR A 2 2.86 8.47 -18.92
N PRO A 3 1.73 8.80 -18.28
CA PRO A 3 1.24 8.10 -17.09
C PRO A 3 0.95 6.61 -17.37
N ILE A 4 1.63 5.71 -16.68
CA ILE A 4 1.59 4.27 -16.98
C ILE A 4 0.61 3.57 -16.03
N LYS A 5 -0.32 2.82 -16.60
CA LYS A 5 -1.19 1.88 -15.88
C LYS A 5 -0.67 0.47 -16.07
N PHE A 6 -0.82 -0.36 -15.05
CA PHE A 6 -0.54 -1.79 -15.13
C PHE A 6 -1.85 -2.59 -15.08
N GLU A 7 -1.83 -3.79 -15.63
CA GLU A 7 -2.87 -4.78 -15.42
C GLU A 7 -2.91 -5.17 -13.94
N ASN A 8 -4.12 -5.29 -13.38
CA ASN A 8 -4.29 -5.66 -11.98
C ASN A 8 -4.01 -7.15 -11.78
N LEU A 9 -3.07 -7.47 -10.89
CA LEU A 9 -2.79 -8.85 -10.50
C LEU A 9 -3.66 -9.23 -9.30
N TYR A 10 -4.67 -10.08 -9.52
CA TYR A 10 -5.60 -10.48 -8.46
C TYR A 10 -5.18 -11.77 -7.77
N TYR A 11 -5.30 -11.79 -6.44
CA TYR A 11 -5.00 -12.96 -5.63
C TYR A 11 -6.19 -13.36 -4.77
N GLU A 12 -6.56 -14.63 -4.87
CA GLU A 12 -7.50 -15.24 -3.95
C GLU A 12 -6.89 -15.37 -2.56
N ARG A 13 -7.73 -15.09 -1.55
CA ARG A 13 -7.39 -15.21 -0.14
C ARG A 13 -8.63 -15.71 0.61
N ILE A 14 -8.40 -16.56 1.62
CA ILE A 14 -9.47 -17.13 2.45
C ILE A 14 -10.36 -16.10 3.16
N TRP A 15 -9.85 -14.87 3.33
CA TRP A 15 -10.53 -13.73 3.94
C TRP A 15 -11.09 -12.73 2.90
N GLY A 16 -10.85 -12.99 1.62
CA GLY A 16 -11.24 -12.13 0.51
C GLY A 16 -12.74 -12.14 0.24
N GLY A 17 -13.15 -11.34 -0.74
CA GLY A 17 -14.54 -11.19 -1.14
C GLY A 17 -14.66 -10.46 -2.45
N ASN A 18 -15.76 -9.71 -2.60
CA ASN A 18 -16.12 -9.00 -3.82
C ASN A 18 -16.03 -7.47 -3.66
N GLY A 19 -15.38 -6.95 -2.62
CA GLY A 19 -15.37 -5.51 -2.32
C GLY A 19 -14.74 -4.65 -3.42
N LEU A 20 -13.83 -5.21 -4.23
CA LEU A 20 -13.24 -4.54 -5.39
C LEU A 20 -14.24 -4.35 -6.55
N GLU A 21 -15.28 -5.19 -6.66
CA GLU A 21 -16.30 -5.10 -7.72
C GLU A 21 -17.14 -3.83 -7.62
N LYS A 22 -17.12 -3.14 -6.46
CA LYS A 22 -17.81 -1.87 -6.25
C LYS A 22 -17.35 -0.77 -7.22
N PHE A 23 -16.11 -0.84 -7.70
CA PHE A 23 -15.51 0.18 -8.57
C PHE A 23 -14.63 -0.39 -9.69
N ARG A 24 -14.41 -1.72 -9.74
CA ARG A 24 -13.69 -2.38 -10.83
C ARG A 24 -14.58 -3.37 -11.58
N ASN A 25 -14.41 -3.40 -12.89
CA ASN A 25 -15.14 -4.29 -13.80
C ASN A 25 -14.33 -5.49 -14.29
N ASN A 26 -13.04 -5.57 -13.93
CA ASN A 26 -12.10 -6.61 -14.33
C ASN A 26 -11.75 -7.59 -13.19
N VAL A 27 -12.47 -7.55 -12.07
CA VAL A 27 -12.26 -8.48 -10.95
C VAL A 27 -12.68 -9.89 -11.40
N PRO A 28 -11.81 -10.91 -11.31
CA PRO A 28 -12.17 -12.28 -11.65
C PRO A 28 -13.15 -12.85 -10.62
N LYS A 29 -13.90 -13.87 -11.03
CA LYS A 29 -14.75 -14.64 -10.10
C LYS A 29 -13.89 -15.33 -9.05
N GLY A 30 -14.28 -15.28 -7.78
CA GLY A 30 -13.57 -15.96 -6.69
C GLY A 30 -13.67 -15.21 -5.37
N ILE A 31 -12.80 -15.58 -4.41
CA ILE A 31 -12.65 -14.90 -3.12
C ILE A 31 -11.42 -13.99 -3.14
N ILE A 32 -11.51 -12.89 -3.88
CA ILE A 32 -10.39 -11.98 -4.10
C ILE A 32 -10.10 -11.19 -2.83
N GLY A 33 -8.89 -11.33 -2.29
CA GLY A 33 -8.45 -10.55 -1.12
C GLY A 33 -7.53 -9.40 -1.49
N GLU A 34 -6.71 -9.58 -2.51
CA GLU A 34 -5.68 -8.60 -2.89
C GLU A 34 -5.75 -8.33 -4.40
N SER A 35 -5.50 -7.08 -4.75
CA SER A 35 -5.02 -6.69 -6.07
C SER A 35 -3.65 -6.04 -5.90
N TRP A 36 -2.65 -6.54 -6.61
CA TRP A 36 -1.37 -5.84 -6.73
C TRP A 36 -1.42 -4.99 -7.99
N ASP A 37 -1.30 -3.69 -7.78
CA ASP A 37 -1.63 -2.67 -8.77
C ASP A 37 -0.38 -2.07 -9.41
N ILE A 38 0.67 -1.87 -8.61
CA ILE A 38 2.01 -1.51 -9.09
C ILE A 38 2.97 -2.42 -8.35
N ALA A 39 3.49 -3.41 -9.05
CA ALA A 39 4.32 -4.46 -8.50
C ALA A 39 5.47 -4.80 -9.44
N CYS A 40 6.68 -4.89 -8.90
CA CYS A 40 7.84 -5.36 -9.62
C CYS A 40 8.64 -6.30 -8.71
N HIS A 41 7.97 -7.38 -8.29
CA HIS A 41 8.47 -8.34 -7.32
C HIS A 41 8.46 -9.75 -7.90
N LYS A 42 9.31 -10.65 -7.39
CA LYS A 42 9.43 -12.04 -7.89
C LYS A 42 8.11 -12.83 -7.83
N ASN A 43 7.23 -12.50 -6.89
CA ASN A 43 5.91 -13.14 -6.75
C ASN A 43 4.83 -12.52 -7.65
N GLY A 44 5.13 -11.39 -8.31
CA GLY A 44 4.18 -10.69 -9.17
C GLY A 44 4.80 -9.44 -9.78
N THR A 45 4.84 -9.37 -11.11
CA THR A 45 5.33 -8.22 -11.87
C THR A 45 4.23 -7.68 -12.77
N GLY A 46 4.04 -6.36 -12.76
CA GLY A 46 3.01 -5.69 -13.53
C GLY A 46 3.30 -5.75 -15.03
N VAL A 47 2.24 -5.84 -15.83
CA VAL A 47 2.28 -5.67 -17.29
C VAL A 47 1.59 -4.37 -17.64
N VAL A 48 2.22 -3.53 -18.46
CA VAL A 48 1.67 -2.22 -18.84
C VAL A 48 0.37 -2.41 -19.62
N ALA A 49 -0.68 -1.70 -19.20
CA ALA A 49 -2.03 -1.81 -19.74
C ALA A 49 -2.37 -0.74 -20.80
N ASN A 50 -1.62 0.37 -20.86
CA ASN A 50 -1.92 1.52 -21.73
C ASN A 50 -0.70 2.04 -22.52
N GLY A 51 -0.99 2.82 -23.56
CA GLY A 51 0.00 3.51 -24.38
C GLY A 51 0.93 2.60 -25.19
N GLU A 52 2.05 3.16 -25.64
CA GLU A 52 3.01 2.50 -26.55
C GLU A 52 3.77 1.33 -25.90
N LEU A 53 3.88 1.32 -24.57
CA LEU A 53 4.53 0.25 -23.80
C LEU A 53 3.58 -0.89 -23.44
N LYS A 54 2.31 -0.84 -23.89
CA LYS A 54 1.31 -1.87 -23.57
C LYS A 54 1.83 -3.28 -23.88
N GLY A 55 1.66 -4.19 -22.92
CA GLY A 55 2.13 -5.58 -23.00
C GLY A 55 3.57 -5.78 -22.56
N LYS A 56 4.34 -4.72 -22.26
CA LYS A 56 5.66 -4.83 -21.62
C LYS A 56 5.53 -5.04 -20.11
N THR A 57 6.37 -5.88 -19.57
CA THR A 57 6.51 -6.06 -18.12
C THR A 57 7.17 -4.85 -17.48
N PHE A 58 6.97 -4.67 -16.17
CA PHE A 58 7.59 -3.57 -15.44
C PHE A 58 9.13 -3.67 -15.45
N ASN A 59 9.69 -4.88 -15.32
CA ASN A 59 11.13 -5.09 -15.43
C ASN A 59 11.67 -4.67 -16.81
N GLU A 60 11.02 -5.06 -17.90
CA GLU A 60 11.46 -4.67 -19.26
C GLU A 60 11.53 -3.14 -19.41
N ILE A 61 10.54 -2.40 -18.91
CA ILE A 61 10.56 -0.93 -19.04
C ILE A 61 11.58 -0.29 -18.09
N ILE A 62 11.88 -0.88 -16.93
CA ILE A 62 12.97 -0.41 -16.06
C ILE A 62 14.32 -0.61 -16.74
N GLU A 63 14.56 -1.78 -17.35
CA GLU A 63 15.79 -2.07 -18.08
C GLU A 63 16.01 -1.14 -19.28
N VAL A 64 14.94 -0.80 -20.01
CA VAL A 64 15.01 0.05 -21.20
C VAL A 64 15.15 1.53 -20.84
N TYR A 65 14.38 2.03 -19.89
CA TYR A 65 14.27 3.48 -19.62
C TYR A 65 15.06 3.96 -18.40
N GLY A 66 15.43 3.07 -17.47
CA GLY A 66 16.27 3.38 -16.31
C GLY A 66 15.88 4.68 -15.59
N ASP A 67 16.78 5.67 -15.63
CA ASP A 67 16.61 6.98 -15.00
C ASP A 67 15.44 7.79 -15.57
N GLU A 68 15.08 7.63 -16.85
CA GLU A 68 13.94 8.35 -17.43
C GLU A 68 12.62 7.92 -16.79
N LEU A 69 12.55 6.65 -16.36
CA LEU A 69 11.38 6.07 -15.70
C LEU A 69 11.42 6.30 -14.20
N LEU A 70 12.48 5.83 -13.53
CA LEU A 70 12.57 5.77 -12.07
C LEU A 70 13.16 7.04 -11.45
N GLY A 71 13.94 7.82 -12.20
CA GLY A 71 14.69 8.98 -11.71
C GLY A 71 16.09 8.63 -11.21
N THR A 72 16.98 9.61 -11.13
CA THR A 72 18.42 9.41 -10.88
C THR A 72 18.76 8.89 -9.48
N GLU A 73 17.93 9.15 -8.47
CA GLU A 73 18.21 8.81 -7.06
C GLU A 73 17.60 7.47 -6.61
N ILE A 74 16.94 6.74 -7.51
CA ILE A 74 16.31 5.45 -7.21
C ILE A 74 17.24 4.31 -7.64
N ASP A 75 17.35 3.24 -6.84
CA ASP A 75 18.04 2.02 -7.29
C ASP A 75 17.21 1.30 -8.38
N LYS A 76 17.86 0.95 -9.49
CA LYS A 76 17.24 0.28 -10.64
C LYS A 76 17.26 -1.24 -10.52
N LYS A 77 18.05 -1.79 -9.59
CA LYS A 77 18.16 -3.25 -9.40
C LYS A 77 16.91 -3.85 -8.77
N GLU A 78 16.28 -3.10 -7.86
CA GLU A 78 15.11 -3.54 -7.14
C GLU A 78 14.14 -2.37 -6.98
N PHE A 79 12.94 -2.53 -7.53
CA PHE A 79 11.91 -1.51 -7.40
C PHE A 79 11.46 -1.42 -5.94
N PRO A 80 11.44 -0.22 -5.32
CA PRO A 80 11.41 -0.13 -3.86
C PRO A 80 10.02 -0.29 -3.23
N LEU A 81 8.93 -0.15 -4.00
CA LEU A 81 7.57 -0.10 -3.46
C LEU A 81 6.64 -1.15 -4.08
N LEU A 82 5.59 -1.48 -3.34
CA LEU A 82 4.48 -2.30 -3.82
C LEU A 82 3.17 -1.62 -3.41
N ILE A 83 2.26 -1.45 -4.38
CA ILE A 83 0.94 -0.87 -4.18
C ILE A 83 -0.10 -1.97 -4.30
N LYS A 84 -0.92 -2.12 -3.26
CA LYS A 84 -2.02 -3.08 -3.24
C LYS A 84 -3.34 -2.41 -2.89
N LEU A 85 -4.42 -2.95 -3.41
CA LEU A 85 -5.74 -2.81 -2.80
C LEU A 85 -6.08 -4.11 -2.08
N ILE A 86 -6.50 -3.99 -0.82
CA ILE A 86 -6.86 -5.14 0.02
C ILE A 86 -8.34 -5.02 0.39
N THR A 87 -9.13 -6.04 0.08
CA THR A 87 -10.53 -6.15 0.48
C THR A 87 -10.74 -7.32 1.43
N ALA A 88 -11.16 -7.03 2.64
CA ALA A 88 -11.33 -8.02 3.70
C ALA A 88 -12.82 -8.25 3.97
N LYS A 89 -13.36 -9.40 3.56
CA LYS A 89 -14.70 -9.84 3.98
C LYS A 89 -14.66 -10.47 5.36
N ASP A 90 -13.56 -11.15 5.67
CA ASP A 90 -13.26 -11.69 7.00
C ASP A 90 -11.89 -11.17 7.47
N LYS A 91 -11.58 -11.39 8.74
CA LYS A 91 -10.31 -11.00 9.35
C LYS A 91 -9.11 -11.70 8.71
N LEU A 92 -8.09 -10.91 8.38
CA LEU A 92 -6.76 -11.39 8.05
C LEU A 92 -6.09 -11.94 9.31
N SER A 93 -5.03 -12.71 9.11
CA SER A 93 -4.19 -13.17 10.21
C SER A 93 -3.59 -12.01 11.01
N VAL A 94 -3.38 -12.26 12.30
CA VAL A 94 -2.51 -11.41 13.12
C VAL A 94 -1.06 -11.71 12.75
N GLN A 95 -0.31 -10.68 12.40
CA GLN A 95 1.00 -10.82 11.82
C GLN A 95 1.93 -9.65 12.17
N VAL A 96 3.20 -9.81 11.83
CA VAL A 96 4.25 -8.80 11.98
C VAL A 96 5.22 -8.93 10.80
N HIS A 97 5.88 -7.83 10.47
CA HIS A 97 6.84 -7.74 9.38
C HIS A 97 8.25 -7.41 9.89
N PRO A 98 9.31 -8.02 9.34
CA PRO A 98 10.69 -7.68 9.69
C PRO A 98 11.11 -6.31 9.12
N ASN A 99 12.13 -5.71 9.73
CA ASN A 99 12.89 -4.61 9.14
C ASN A 99 13.90 -5.12 8.10
N ASP A 100 14.58 -4.21 7.40
CA ASP A 100 15.55 -4.55 6.35
C ASP A 100 16.71 -5.41 6.86
N GLU A 101 17.23 -5.13 8.06
CA GLU A 101 18.34 -5.90 8.64
C GLU A 101 17.95 -7.38 8.85
N TYR A 102 16.80 -7.64 9.48
CA TYR A 102 16.34 -9.00 9.74
C TYR A 102 15.95 -9.70 8.42
N ALA A 103 15.21 -9.02 7.54
CA ALA A 103 14.76 -9.58 6.28
C ALA A 103 15.94 -9.96 5.37
N ASN A 104 16.96 -9.10 5.25
CA ASN A 104 18.14 -9.40 4.46
C ASN A 104 18.93 -10.60 5.02
N ARG A 105 19.08 -10.66 6.35
CA ARG A 105 19.80 -11.75 7.01
C ARG A 105 19.09 -13.10 6.85
N VAL A 106 17.77 -13.13 7.07
CA VAL A 106 16.99 -14.37 7.21
C VAL A 106 16.29 -14.79 5.91
N GLU A 107 15.70 -13.85 5.17
CA GLU A 107 14.86 -14.12 4.00
C GLU A 107 15.52 -13.73 2.67
N LYS A 108 16.64 -12.98 2.73
CA LYS A 108 17.29 -12.38 1.55
C LYS A 108 16.33 -11.49 0.76
N ASP A 109 15.56 -10.69 1.51
CA ASP A 109 14.50 -9.82 1.01
C ASP A 109 14.59 -8.44 1.68
N LEU A 110 13.83 -7.47 1.16
CA LEU A 110 13.58 -6.19 1.82
C LEU A 110 12.75 -6.41 3.09
N GLY A 111 12.90 -5.50 4.05
CA GLY A 111 11.94 -5.32 5.13
C GLY A 111 10.58 -4.91 4.61
N LYS A 112 9.59 -4.92 5.49
CA LYS A 112 8.21 -4.59 5.12
C LYS A 112 7.58 -3.63 6.12
N THR A 113 7.97 -2.37 5.98
CA THR A 113 7.17 -1.25 6.48
C THR A 113 6.08 -0.91 5.47
N GLU A 114 4.88 -0.60 5.98
CA GLU A 114 3.70 -0.32 5.17
C GLU A 114 2.85 0.82 5.73
N ALA A 115 1.87 1.23 4.96
CA ALA A 115 0.87 2.20 5.37
C ALA A 115 -0.47 1.86 4.73
N TRP A 116 -1.54 2.12 5.48
CA TRP A 116 -2.90 1.80 5.11
C TRP A 116 -3.74 3.06 5.06
N TYR A 117 -4.39 3.28 3.92
CA TYR A 117 -5.46 4.25 3.80
C TYR A 117 -6.79 3.53 3.66
N VAL A 118 -7.73 3.80 4.55
CA VAL A 118 -9.06 3.19 4.53
C VAL A 118 -9.91 3.83 3.44
N ILE A 119 -10.06 3.13 2.31
CA ILE A 119 -10.87 3.58 1.17
C ILE A 119 -12.36 3.47 1.52
N ASP A 120 -12.74 2.36 2.13
CA ASP A 120 -14.12 2.08 2.56
C ASP A 120 -14.12 1.20 3.81
N ALA A 121 -15.16 1.34 4.63
CA ALA A 121 -15.31 0.62 5.89
C ALA A 121 -16.78 0.42 6.23
N GLU A 122 -17.17 -0.82 6.49
CA GLU A 122 -18.50 -1.17 7.00
C GLU A 122 -18.69 -0.73 8.46
N GLU A 123 -19.93 -0.70 8.92
CA GLU A 123 -20.22 -0.42 10.32
C GLU A 123 -19.56 -1.46 11.24
N GLY A 124 -18.82 -0.99 12.25
CA GLY A 124 -18.06 -1.86 13.17
C GLY A 124 -16.74 -2.39 12.60
N ALA A 125 -16.36 -1.99 11.39
CA ALA A 125 -15.06 -2.34 10.81
C ALA A 125 -13.90 -1.79 11.68
N SER A 126 -12.80 -2.53 11.69
CA SER A 126 -11.69 -2.27 12.62
C SER A 126 -10.37 -2.77 12.06
N LEU A 127 -9.28 -2.28 12.65
CA LEU A 127 -7.93 -2.77 12.43
C LEU A 127 -7.32 -3.17 13.78
N ILE A 128 -6.39 -4.12 13.75
CA ILE A 128 -5.47 -4.37 14.85
C ILE A 128 -4.16 -3.66 14.50
N VAL A 129 -3.72 -2.74 15.36
CA VAL A 129 -2.50 -1.94 15.16
C VAL A 129 -1.75 -1.77 16.47
N GLY A 130 -0.84 -2.71 16.71
CA GLY A 130 -0.03 -2.83 17.91
C GLY A 130 -0.61 -3.79 18.96
N THR A 131 0.14 -3.91 20.04
CA THR A 131 -0.25 -4.67 21.23
C THR A 131 -0.61 -3.76 22.39
N LYS A 132 -1.25 -4.31 23.42
CA LYS A 132 -1.55 -3.61 24.68
C LYS A 132 -1.28 -4.52 25.86
N ASN A 133 -0.77 -3.95 26.95
CA ASN A 133 -0.64 -4.61 28.26
C ASN A 133 0.12 -5.95 28.26
N CYS A 134 1.06 -6.15 27.32
CA CYS A 134 1.90 -7.34 27.26
C CYS A 134 3.35 -7.02 26.93
N ASP A 135 4.22 -7.95 27.30
CA ASP A 135 5.60 -8.09 26.87
C ASP A 135 5.72 -9.38 26.04
N LYS A 136 6.94 -9.70 25.56
CA LYS A 136 7.24 -10.90 24.77
C LYS A 136 6.75 -12.19 25.43
N GLU A 137 6.99 -12.36 26.73
CA GLU A 137 6.62 -13.56 27.47
C GLU A 137 5.10 -13.71 27.62
N LYS A 138 4.39 -12.63 27.95
CA LYS A 138 2.92 -12.64 28.02
C LYS A 138 2.30 -12.90 26.66
N PHE A 139 2.84 -12.29 25.61
CA PHE A 139 2.34 -12.48 24.25
C PHE A 139 2.55 -13.91 23.76
N LYS A 140 3.73 -14.49 23.99
CA LYS A 140 4.01 -15.91 23.69
C LYS A 140 3.02 -16.85 24.38
N LYS A 141 2.84 -16.70 25.70
CA LYS A 141 1.86 -17.48 26.47
C LYS A 141 0.43 -17.33 25.94
N ALA A 142 0.06 -16.13 25.49
CA ALA A 142 -1.27 -15.87 24.94
C ALA A 142 -1.51 -16.56 23.59
N ILE A 143 -0.46 -16.68 22.76
CA ILE A 143 -0.52 -17.47 21.52
C ILE A 143 -0.77 -18.93 21.87
N GLU A 144 -0.01 -19.49 22.81
CA GLU A 144 -0.12 -20.89 23.25
C GLU A 144 -1.47 -21.21 23.90
N SER A 145 -2.03 -20.28 24.68
CA SER A 145 -3.30 -20.46 25.38
C SER A 145 -4.54 -20.07 24.57
N GLY A 146 -4.37 -19.53 23.35
CA GLY A 146 -5.48 -19.08 22.50
C GLY A 146 -6.15 -17.76 22.95
N ASP A 147 -5.50 -16.99 23.82
CA ASP A 147 -6.05 -15.75 24.40
C ASP A 147 -5.49 -14.46 23.78
N LEU A 148 -4.93 -14.53 22.57
CA LEU A 148 -4.18 -13.43 21.97
C LEU A 148 -4.98 -12.12 21.91
N ASP A 149 -6.28 -12.21 21.62
CA ASP A 149 -7.19 -11.07 21.42
C ASP A 149 -7.18 -10.07 22.59
N LYS A 150 -6.93 -10.51 23.83
CA LYS A 150 -6.88 -9.62 25.01
C LYS A 150 -5.71 -8.63 24.97
N TYR A 151 -4.65 -8.96 24.22
CA TYR A 151 -3.44 -8.18 24.08
C TYR A 151 -3.35 -7.42 22.75
N LEU A 152 -4.34 -7.55 21.87
CA LEU A 152 -4.37 -6.84 20.59
C LEU A 152 -4.99 -5.45 20.74
N ASN A 153 -4.35 -4.46 20.15
CA ASN A 153 -4.88 -3.10 20.09
C ASN A 153 -5.82 -2.97 18.89
N LYS A 154 -7.11 -3.20 19.12
CA LYS A 154 -8.17 -3.11 18.11
C LYS A 154 -8.76 -1.70 18.08
N ILE A 155 -8.72 -1.06 16.91
CA ILE A 155 -9.20 0.30 16.67
C ILE A 155 -10.32 0.25 15.62
N SER A 156 -11.47 0.86 15.93
CA SER A 156 -12.54 1.06 14.94
C SER A 156 -12.10 2.06 13.88
N VAL A 157 -12.41 1.79 12.61
CA VAL A 157 -11.98 2.62 11.49
C VAL A 157 -13.15 3.11 10.67
N LYS A 158 -12.93 4.21 9.95
CA LYS A 158 -13.85 4.73 8.94
C LYS A 158 -13.09 5.16 7.69
N LYS A 159 -13.85 5.36 6.61
CA LYS A 159 -13.34 5.92 5.37
C LYS A 159 -12.49 7.17 5.62
N GLY A 160 -11.30 7.19 5.02
CA GLY A 160 -10.33 8.27 5.09
C GLY A 160 -9.38 8.24 6.27
N ASP A 161 -9.51 7.26 7.18
CA ASP A 161 -8.50 7.02 8.21
C ASP A 161 -7.20 6.49 7.59
N PHE A 162 -6.08 6.80 8.23
CA PHE A 162 -4.75 6.45 7.75
C PHE A 162 -3.87 5.95 8.89
N PHE A 163 -3.14 4.87 8.64
CA PHE A 163 -2.25 4.24 9.62
C PHE A 163 -0.90 3.97 8.97
N TYR A 164 0.18 4.37 9.66
CA TYR A 164 1.53 3.97 9.32
C TYR A 164 1.90 2.73 10.15
N VAL A 165 2.27 1.65 9.48
CA VAL A 165 2.54 0.34 10.06
C VAL A 165 4.02 0.05 9.89
N GLN A 166 4.80 0.51 10.86
CA GLN A 166 6.23 0.27 10.89
C GLN A 166 6.55 -1.23 11.04
N SER A 167 7.60 -1.71 10.39
CA SER A 167 8.12 -3.07 10.62
C SER A 167 8.33 -3.33 12.12
N GLY A 168 7.92 -4.50 12.59
CA GLY A 168 7.91 -4.87 14.01
C GLY A 168 6.59 -4.58 14.74
N LEU A 169 5.68 -3.79 14.15
CA LEU A 169 4.34 -3.57 14.71
C LEU A 169 3.46 -4.80 14.46
N VAL A 170 2.90 -5.40 15.52
CA VAL A 170 1.86 -6.44 15.39
C VAL A 170 0.60 -5.82 14.79
N HIS A 171 0.03 -6.41 13.75
CA HIS A 171 -1.14 -5.83 13.08
C HIS A 171 -2.02 -6.89 12.41
N ALA A 172 -3.25 -6.50 12.07
CA ALA A 172 -4.17 -7.27 11.23
C ALA A 172 -5.28 -6.37 10.65
N ILE A 173 -5.70 -6.66 9.42
CA ILE A 173 -6.91 -6.07 8.83
C ILE A 173 -8.10 -6.95 9.22
N CYS A 174 -9.13 -6.39 9.86
CA CYS A 174 -10.35 -7.14 10.17
C CYS A 174 -11.35 -7.10 9.01
N GLY A 175 -12.41 -7.91 9.08
CA GLY A 175 -13.46 -7.90 8.07
C GLY A 175 -14.20 -6.57 7.95
N GLY A 176 -14.77 -6.31 6.78
CA GLY A 176 -15.52 -5.10 6.44
C GLY A 176 -14.65 -3.92 6.04
N VAL A 177 -13.36 -4.12 5.72
CA VAL A 177 -12.43 -3.04 5.37
C VAL A 177 -11.94 -3.19 3.93
N LEU A 178 -11.89 -2.07 3.21
CA LEU A 178 -11.15 -1.92 1.97
C LEU A 178 -10.05 -0.87 2.16
N ILE A 179 -8.80 -1.23 1.88
CA ILE A 179 -7.67 -0.32 2.01
C ILE A 179 -6.83 -0.22 0.73
N ALA A 180 -6.17 0.93 0.57
CA ALA A 180 -4.93 1.00 -0.20
C ALA A 180 -3.76 0.74 0.76
N GLU A 181 -2.94 -0.25 0.43
CA GLU A 181 -1.70 -0.57 1.12
C GLU A 181 -0.51 -0.13 0.26
N ILE A 182 0.34 0.72 0.84
CA ILE A 182 1.59 1.18 0.26
C ILE A 182 2.70 0.63 1.14
N GLN A 183 3.59 -0.16 0.57
CA GLN A 183 4.62 -0.86 1.32
C GLN A 183 5.95 -0.86 0.59
N GLN A 184 7.03 -1.16 1.31
CA GLN A 184 8.27 -1.63 0.68
C GLN A 184 7.96 -2.85 -0.21
N SER A 185 8.74 -3.08 -1.28
CA SER A 185 8.54 -4.19 -2.22
C SER A 185 8.97 -5.54 -1.63
N SER A 186 8.26 -6.01 -0.60
CA SER A 186 8.50 -7.25 0.13
C SER A 186 7.18 -8.00 0.35
N ASP A 187 7.22 -9.32 0.29
CA ASP A 187 6.07 -10.18 0.59
C ASP A 187 6.26 -10.97 1.90
N THR A 188 7.28 -10.61 2.67
CA THR A 188 7.67 -11.31 3.90
C THR A 188 6.69 -11.04 5.05
N THR A 189 6.08 -12.11 5.57
CA THR A 189 5.04 -12.03 6.62
C THR A 189 5.22 -13.11 7.70
N TYR A 190 5.33 -12.70 8.96
CA TYR A 190 5.33 -13.62 10.09
C TYR A 190 3.99 -13.65 10.79
N ARG A 191 3.28 -14.76 10.64
CA ARG A 191 1.95 -14.95 11.18
C ARG A 191 2.01 -15.50 12.60
N VAL A 192 1.32 -14.86 13.55
CA VAL A 192 1.23 -15.35 14.93
C VAL A 192 -0.10 -16.01 15.24
N TYR A 193 -1.17 -15.63 14.51
CA TYR A 193 -2.49 -16.23 14.70
C TYR A 193 -3.33 -16.15 13.42
N ASP A 194 -4.02 -17.26 13.10
CA ASP A 194 -4.89 -17.36 11.93
C ASP A 194 -6.30 -17.88 12.21
N TYR A 195 -6.74 -17.81 13.46
CA TYR A 195 -8.09 -18.27 13.85
C TYR A 195 -8.34 -19.74 13.51
N ASN A 196 -7.31 -20.58 13.65
CA ASN A 196 -7.34 -22.02 13.41
C ASN A 196 -7.74 -22.41 11.98
N ARG A 197 -7.48 -21.55 10.98
CA ARG A 197 -7.73 -21.81 9.55
C ARG A 197 -6.65 -22.66 8.87
N GLY A 198 -5.70 -23.21 9.63
CA GLY A 198 -4.73 -24.20 9.15
C GLY A 198 -3.56 -23.66 8.32
N ARG A 199 -3.40 -22.34 8.17
CA ARG A 199 -2.21 -21.76 7.52
C ARG A 199 -1.01 -21.73 8.46
N GLU A 200 0.17 -21.75 7.87
CA GLU A 200 1.44 -21.71 8.59
C GLU A 200 1.55 -20.48 9.52
N LEU A 201 2.08 -20.74 10.72
CA LEU A 201 2.42 -19.74 11.73
C LEU A 201 3.95 -19.67 11.85
N HIS A 202 4.47 -18.47 12.06
CA HIS A 202 5.89 -18.16 12.15
C HIS A 202 6.23 -17.57 13.53
N VAL A 203 5.74 -18.20 14.60
CA VAL A 203 5.73 -17.60 15.96
C VAL A 203 7.12 -17.18 16.43
N GLU A 204 8.13 -18.04 16.29
CA GLU A 204 9.49 -17.71 16.75
C GLU A 204 10.09 -16.53 15.95
N LYS A 205 10.00 -16.55 14.61
CA LYS A 205 10.43 -15.43 13.76
C LYS A 205 9.66 -14.14 14.08
N ALA A 206 8.37 -14.24 14.34
CA ALA A 206 7.56 -13.09 14.74
C ALA A 206 8.07 -12.49 16.06
N LEU A 207 8.27 -13.33 17.08
CA LEU A 207 8.75 -12.90 18.39
C LEU A 207 10.17 -12.31 18.35
N ASP A 208 10.97 -12.62 17.32
CA ASP A 208 12.28 -11.98 17.12
C ASP A 208 12.18 -10.54 16.63
N VAL A 209 11.11 -10.20 15.90
CA VAL A 209 11.00 -8.90 15.23
C VAL A 209 9.94 -7.97 15.83
N ILE A 210 9.05 -8.48 16.69
CA ILE A 210 8.05 -7.65 17.36
C ILE A 210 8.72 -6.63 18.26
N ASP A 211 8.39 -5.36 18.05
CA ASP A 211 8.63 -4.30 19.03
C ASP A 211 7.33 -3.98 19.77
N PHE A 212 7.26 -4.42 21.04
CA PHE A 212 6.10 -4.22 21.92
C PHE A 212 5.89 -2.76 22.34
N ASN A 213 6.83 -1.85 22.03
CA ASN A 213 6.69 -0.43 22.30
C ASN A 213 6.04 0.33 21.14
N LEU A 214 6.03 -0.24 19.93
CA LEU A 214 5.39 0.38 18.78
C LEU A 214 3.87 0.45 18.98
N LYS A 215 3.31 1.60 18.62
CA LYS A 215 1.87 1.87 18.65
C LYS A 215 1.43 2.36 17.29
N GLY A 216 0.40 1.73 16.74
CA GLY A 216 -0.24 2.25 15.53
C GLY A 216 -1.38 3.17 15.90
N GLU A 217 -1.37 4.37 15.33
CA GLU A 217 -2.37 5.40 15.56
C GLU A 217 -2.88 5.94 14.23
N ASN A 218 -4.11 6.45 14.25
CA ASN A 218 -4.74 7.08 13.10
C ASN A 218 -4.14 8.47 12.89
N SER A 219 -3.25 8.62 11.90
CA SER A 219 -2.61 9.89 11.59
C SER A 219 -3.54 10.78 10.76
N LYS A 220 -3.69 12.04 11.18
CA LYS A 220 -4.41 13.08 10.43
C LYS A 220 -3.52 13.84 9.45
N GLY A 221 -2.20 13.66 9.56
CA GLY A 221 -1.22 14.32 8.73
C GLY A 221 -1.19 15.85 8.88
N THR A 222 -0.43 16.50 8.00
CA THR A 222 -0.33 17.96 7.92
C THR A 222 -1.01 18.49 6.67
N LEU A 223 -2.07 19.28 6.85
CA LEU A 223 -2.88 19.85 5.78
C LEU A 223 -2.28 21.17 5.24
N ILE A 224 -2.20 21.27 3.93
CA ILE A 224 -1.87 22.46 3.17
C ILE A 224 -3.03 22.75 2.22
N LYS A 225 -3.68 23.90 2.39
CA LYS A 225 -4.72 24.37 1.48
C LYS A 225 -4.10 25.08 0.28
N LYS A 226 -4.61 24.79 -0.91
CA LYS A 226 -4.21 25.45 -2.16
C LYS A 226 -5.48 25.90 -2.90
N ASP A 227 -5.31 26.77 -3.89
CA ASP A 227 -6.41 27.09 -4.78
C ASP A 227 -6.69 25.89 -5.69
N GLY A 228 -7.94 25.43 -5.74
CA GLY A 228 -8.38 24.27 -6.52
C GLY A 228 -8.17 22.88 -5.90
N TYR A 229 -7.39 22.75 -4.82
CA TYR A 229 -7.18 21.47 -4.13
C TYR A 229 -6.61 21.61 -2.70
N ASP A 230 -6.78 20.58 -1.88
CA ASP A 230 -6.08 20.44 -0.60
C ASP A 230 -5.02 19.32 -0.68
N LYS A 231 -3.89 19.49 0.00
CA LYS A 231 -2.80 18.49 0.07
C LYS A 231 -2.53 18.15 1.53
N THR A 232 -2.54 16.87 1.91
CA THR A 232 -2.23 16.41 3.26
C THR A 232 -1.04 15.46 3.24
N TYR A 233 0.04 15.77 3.96
CA TYR A 233 1.15 14.84 4.18
C TYR A 233 0.75 13.85 5.28
N LEU A 234 0.50 12.59 4.92
CA LEU A 234 -0.01 11.56 5.83
C LEU A 234 1.12 10.86 6.61
N CYS A 235 2.26 10.61 5.96
CA CYS A 235 3.47 10.10 6.59
C CYS A 235 4.72 10.63 5.88
N LEU A 236 5.84 10.63 6.61
CA LEU A 236 7.18 10.91 6.13
C LEU A 236 8.12 9.89 6.80
N SER A 237 8.74 9.02 6.00
CA SER A 237 9.73 8.06 6.49
C SER A 237 10.84 7.85 5.46
N GLU A 238 11.93 7.20 5.85
CA GLU A 238 13.03 6.85 4.95
C GLU A 238 12.58 5.97 3.77
N TYR A 239 11.55 5.16 3.96
CA TYR A 239 11.06 4.22 2.94
C TYR A 239 10.09 4.88 1.96
N PHE A 240 9.18 5.74 2.43
CA PHE A 240 8.23 6.44 1.55
C PHE A 240 7.52 7.60 2.26
N THR A 241 7.03 8.52 1.44
CA THR A 241 6.10 9.58 1.82
C THR A 241 4.77 9.35 1.12
N ILE A 242 3.68 9.60 1.83
CA ILE A 242 2.32 9.56 1.25
C ILE A 242 1.67 10.92 1.43
N GLN A 243 1.22 11.49 0.32
CA GLN A 243 0.43 12.71 0.27
C GLN A 243 -0.98 12.37 -0.22
N LYS A 244 -2.01 12.84 0.48
CA LYS A 244 -3.38 12.81 -0.03
C LYS A 244 -3.70 14.14 -0.72
N TYR A 245 -4.19 14.08 -1.94
CA TYR A 245 -4.78 15.23 -2.63
C TYR A 245 -6.30 15.10 -2.55
N ASP A 246 -6.96 16.20 -2.24
CA ASP A 246 -8.39 16.39 -2.37
C ASP A 246 -8.60 17.48 -3.44
N ILE A 247 -8.77 17.05 -4.68
CA ILE A 247 -8.85 17.92 -5.84
C ILE A 247 -10.30 18.33 -6.01
N LYS A 248 -10.54 19.64 -5.98
CA LYS A 248 -11.87 20.24 -6.12
C LYS A 248 -12.11 20.78 -7.53
N LYS A 249 -11.03 21.07 -8.26
CA LYS A 249 -11.09 21.59 -9.64
C LYS A 249 -9.86 21.21 -10.43
N ILE A 250 -8.69 21.68 -9.97
CA ILE A 250 -7.42 21.50 -10.67
C ILE A 250 -6.26 21.56 -9.68
N ALA A 251 -5.29 20.66 -9.83
CA ALA A 251 -3.98 20.73 -9.20
C ALA A 251 -2.90 20.71 -10.29
N LYS A 252 -2.00 21.69 -10.27
CA LYS A 252 -0.84 21.74 -11.18
C LYS A 252 0.39 21.27 -10.43
N GLU A 253 1.06 20.26 -10.97
CA GLU A 253 2.24 19.64 -10.39
C GLU A 253 3.28 19.35 -11.49
N ARG A 254 4.46 18.89 -11.07
CA ARG A 254 5.55 18.52 -11.96
C ARG A 254 6.16 17.22 -11.47
N SER A 255 6.60 16.35 -12.38
CA SER A 255 7.44 15.21 -12.04
C SER A 255 8.81 15.67 -11.51
N ASP A 256 9.56 14.76 -10.91
CA ASP A 256 10.90 15.03 -10.39
C ASP A 256 11.90 14.14 -11.12
N THR A 257 12.92 14.72 -11.76
CA THR A 257 13.92 13.93 -12.49
C THR A 257 14.73 13.00 -11.57
N ASN A 258 14.69 13.22 -10.26
CA ASN A 258 15.34 12.37 -9.29
C ASN A 258 14.52 11.15 -8.89
N ARG A 259 13.19 11.16 -9.08
CA ARG A 259 12.29 10.08 -8.60
C ARG A 259 10.97 9.96 -9.36
N PHE A 260 10.40 8.75 -9.38
CA PHE A 260 9.02 8.52 -9.82
C PHE A 260 7.97 8.87 -8.76
N TYR A 261 6.70 8.99 -9.18
CA TYR A 261 5.55 9.06 -8.27
C TYR A 261 4.54 7.95 -8.57
N LEU A 262 3.89 7.44 -7.52
CA LEU A 262 2.80 6.48 -7.65
C LEU A 262 1.50 7.14 -7.20
N PHE A 263 0.48 7.12 -8.05
CA PHE A 263 -0.86 7.57 -7.72
C PHE A 263 -1.76 6.39 -7.42
N THR A 264 -2.67 6.55 -6.48
CA THR A 264 -3.81 5.65 -6.25
C THR A 264 -5.05 6.49 -6.02
N CYS A 265 -6.04 6.41 -6.90
CA CYS A 265 -7.29 7.14 -6.77
C CYS A 265 -8.20 6.42 -5.79
N VAL A 266 -8.61 7.12 -4.73
CA VAL A 266 -9.35 6.53 -3.60
C VAL A 266 -10.79 7.02 -3.50
N GLU A 267 -11.15 8.05 -4.28
CA GLU A 267 -12.52 8.56 -4.37
C GLU A 267 -12.71 9.38 -5.64
N GLY A 268 -13.85 9.22 -6.32
CA GLY A 268 -14.18 10.03 -7.50
C GLY A 268 -13.38 9.61 -8.74
N ASN A 269 -13.40 10.45 -9.77
CA ASN A 269 -12.70 10.21 -11.03
C ASN A 269 -12.21 11.54 -11.59
N GLY A 270 -11.18 11.51 -12.43
CA GLY A 270 -10.60 12.71 -13.01
C GLY A 270 -9.78 12.45 -14.26
N LEU A 271 -8.98 13.46 -14.61
CA LEU A 271 -8.11 13.46 -15.77
C LEU A 271 -6.71 13.94 -15.38
N ILE A 272 -5.68 13.24 -15.86
CA ILE A 272 -4.28 13.66 -15.80
C ILE A 272 -3.92 14.20 -17.17
N LYS A 273 -3.78 15.52 -17.29
CA LYS A 273 -3.35 16.18 -18.53
C LYS A 273 -1.86 16.48 -18.47
N TYR A 274 -1.11 16.10 -19.49
CA TYR A 274 0.34 16.29 -19.60
C TYR A 274 0.69 16.79 -21.00
N SER A 275 1.96 17.12 -21.24
CA SER A 275 2.42 17.76 -22.49
C SER A 275 1.99 17.02 -23.76
N CYS A 276 2.04 15.69 -23.74
CA CYS A 276 1.79 14.84 -24.90
C CYS A 276 0.41 14.17 -24.93
N GLY A 277 -0.49 14.47 -23.98
CA GLY A 277 -1.82 13.84 -23.96
C GLY A 277 -2.57 13.97 -22.65
N GLU A 278 -3.57 13.10 -22.50
CA GLU A 278 -4.36 12.99 -21.28
C GLU A 278 -4.63 11.52 -20.94
N GLU A 279 -4.72 11.20 -19.65
CA GLU A 279 -5.06 9.87 -19.15
C GLU A 279 -6.17 10.00 -18.11
N LYS A 280 -7.23 9.20 -18.24
CA LYS A 280 -8.33 9.20 -17.27
C LYS A 280 -7.90 8.45 -16.03
N ILE A 281 -8.37 8.87 -14.86
CA ILE A 281 -8.12 8.15 -13.60
C ILE A 281 -9.46 7.90 -12.91
N PHE A 282 -9.76 6.64 -12.61
CA PHE A 282 -10.98 6.23 -11.93
C PHE A 282 -10.70 5.78 -10.51
N MET A 283 -11.71 5.81 -9.64
CA MET A 283 -11.60 5.23 -8.29
C MET A 283 -11.09 3.79 -8.37
N GLY A 284 -10.03 3.50 -7.60
CA GLY A 284 -9.38 2.20 -7.59
C GLY A 284 -8.27 2.02 -8.63
N ASP A 285 -8.01 3.00 -9.49
CA ASP A 285 -6.82 2.99 -10.35
C ASP A 285 -5.57 3.35 -9.55
N SER A 286 -4.48 2.62 -9.78
CA SER A 286 -3.14 3.09 -9.50
C SER A 286 -2.37 3.39 -10.80
N ILE A 287 -1.63 4.50 -10.81
CA ILE A 287 -0.91 5.00 -11.98
C ILE A 287 0.52 5.34 -11.59
N PHE A 288 1.48 4.84 -12.37
CA PHE A 288 2.88 5.19 -12.27
C PHE A 288 3.17 6.46 -13.08
N ILE A 289 3.79 7.45 -12.44
CA ILE A 289 4.18 8.72 -13.04
C ILE A 289 5.71 8.74 -13.21
N PRO A 290 6.21 8.67 -14.46
CA PRO A 290 7.65 8.66 -14.73
C PRO A 290 8.35 9.93 -14.25
N ALA A 291 9.62 9.78 -13.85
CA ALA A 291 10.48 10.89 -13.41
C ALA A 291 10.58 12.03 -14.45
N THR A 292 10.48 11.68 -15.74
CA THR A 292 10.60 12.61 -16.88
C THR A 292 9.26 13.00 -17.52
N LEU A 293 8.11 12.81 -16.84
CA LEU A 293 6.81 13.23 -17.39
C LEU A 293 6.73 14.75 -17.64
N GLY A 294 7.38 15.55 -16.80
CA GLY A 294 7.33 17.01 -16.84
C GLY A 294 6.15 17.59 -16.08
N ASP A 295 5.63 18.73 -16.56
CA ASP A 295 4.47 19.40 -15.96
C ASP A 295 3.18 18.65 -16.31
N TYR A 296 2.29 18.49 -15.32
CA TYR A 296 0.98 17.87 -15.51
C TYR A 296 -0.10 18.52 -14.63
N GLU A 297 -1.35 18.36 -15.04
CA GLU A 297 -2.53 18.87 -14.36
C GLU A 297 -3.46 17.71 -13.97
N LEU A 298 -3.92 17.72 -12.74
CA LEU A 298 -4.93 16.80 -12.22
C LEU A 298 -6.26 17.55 -12.19
N ILE A 299 -7.22 17.15 -13.03
CA ILE A 299 -8.44 17.91 -13.31
C ILE A 299 -9.65 17.08 -12.92
N GLY A 300 -10.58 17.67 -12.17
CA GLY A 300 -11.84 17.04 -11.74
C GLY A 300 -12.13 17.25 -10.25
N GLU A 301 -13.02 16.41 -9.72
CA GLU A 301 -13.37 16.36 -8.30
C GLU A 301 -13.12 14.93 -7.79
N PHE A 302 -11.94 14.71 -7.20
CA PHE A 302 -11.50 13.37 -6.79
C PHE A 302 -10.39 13.42 -5.74
N LYS A 303 -10.16 12.30 -5.06
CA LYS A 303 -9.09 12.14 -4.07
C LYS A 303 -8.08 11.09 -4.53
N LEU A 304 -6.80 11.40 -4.40
CA LEU A 304 -5.72 10.46 -4.71
C LEU A 304 -4.65 10.45 -3.63
N LEU A 305 -3.96 9.33 -3.50
CA LEU A 305 -2.72 9.18 -2.75
C LEU A 305 -1.56 9.27 -3.72
N LYS A 306 -0.60 10.15 -3.43
CA LYS A 306 0.70 10.25 -4.11
C LYS A 306 1.76 9.68 -3.19
N SER A 307 2.41 8.62 -3.62
CA SER A 307 3.45 7.91 -2.87
C SER A 307 4.79 8.00 -3.60
N TYR A 308 5.89 8.20 -2.85
CA TYR A 308 7.24 8.31 -3.42
C TYR A 308 8.32 8.13 -2.34
N ILE A 309 9.54 7.79 -2.76
CA ILE A 309 10.72 7.72 -1.88
C ILE A 309 11.23 9.15 -1.62
N PRO A 310 11.30 9.66 -0.38
CA PRO A 310 11.81 11.01 -0.10
C PRO A 310 13.34 11.07 -0.06
N ASN A 311 13.90 12.28 -0.14
CA ASN A 311 15.29 12.55 0.26
C ASN A 311 15.21 13.20 1.64
N LEU A 312 15.57 12.45 2.69
CA LEU A 312 15.56 12.91 4.08
C LEU A 312 16.96 13.31 4.54
#